data_AF-A0A962W5U5-F1
#
_entry.id   AF-A0A962W5U5-F1
#
_cell.length_a   1.000
_cell.length_b   1.000
_cell.length_c   1.000
_cell.angle_alpha   90.00
_cell.angle_beta   90.00
_cell.angle_gamma   90.00
#
_symmetry.space_group_name_H-M   'P 1'
#
loop_
_entity.id
_entity.type
_entity.pdbx_description
1 polymer ?
#
loop_
_entity_poly.entity_id
_entity_poly.type
_entity_poly.pdbx_seq_one_letter_code
_entity_poly.pdbx_strand_id
1 'polypeptide(L)' 'MTTDDAHNDGQAPGLQFPCAFEIKAMGIDDGRFHEVVIEIIRQHCDAIHDGSVRTRASSGGKYVSV' A
#
# COMPACT_ATOMS: atom_id res chain seq x y z
N MET A 1 -35.30 -31.90 -6.16
CA MET A 1 -35.23 -30.86 -5.12
C MET A 1 -33.76 -30.54 -4.95
N THR A 2 -33.22 -29.35 -5.16
CA THR A 2 -33.51 -28.16 -5.97
C THR A 2 -32.11 -27.57 -6.14
N THR A 3 -31.77 -27.10 -7.32
CA THR A 3 -30.45 -26.55 -7.69
C THR A 3 -30.01 -25.50 -6.68
N ASP A 4 -28.80 -25.63 -6.14
CA ASP A 4 -28.13 -24.57 -5.37
C ASP A 4 -27.54 -23.59 -6.39
N ASP A 5 -28.39 -22.68 -6.86
CA ASP A 5 -27.99 -21.53 -7.69
C ASP A 5 -27.16 -20.57 -6.84
N ALA A 6 -25.84 -20.80 -6.78
CA ALA A 6 -24.90 -19.85 -6.22
C ALA A 6 -24.75 -18.65 -7.17
N HIS A 7 -25.55 -17.62 -6.94
CA HIS A 7 -25.45 -16.32 -7.60
C HIS A 7 -24.12 -15.65 -7.20
N ASN A 8 -23.04 -15.92 -7.93
CA ASN A 8 -21.74 -15.28 -7.70
C ASN A 8 -21.68 -13.94 -8.46
N ASP A 9 -22.38 -12.93 -7.93
CA ASP A 9 -22.35 -11.56 -8.42
C ASP A 9 -21.00 -10.90 -8.14
N GLY A 10 -20.05 -11.02 -9.06
CA GLY A 10 -18.98 -10.04 -9.29
C GLY A 10 -18.07 -9.67 -8.11
N GLN A 11 -18.06 -10.41 -7.00
CA GLN A 11 -17.29 -10.07 -5.81
C GLN A 11 -15.80 -10.38 -6.06
N ALA A 12 -14.93 -9.38 -5.85
CA ALA A 12 -13.49 -9.59 -5.94
C ALA A 12 -13.04 -10.65 -4.91
N PRO A 13 -12.06 -11.50 -5.26
CA PRO A 13 -11.49 -12.44 -4.31
C PRO A 13 -11.03 -11.71 -3.03
N GLY A 14 -11.37 -12.26 -1.87
CA GLY A 14 -10.90 -11.72 -0.59
C GLY A 14 -9.37 -11.81 -0.45
N LEU A 15 -8.80 -11.03 0.47
CA LEU A 15 -7.38 -11.11 0.81
C LEU A 15 -7.08 -12.41 1.57
N GLN A 16 -6.06 -13.14 1.14
CA GLN A 16 -5.56 -14.34 1.83
C GLN A 16 -4.28 -13.99 2.58
N PHE A 17 -4.27 -14.20 3.90
CA PHE A 17 -3.12 -13.90 4.74
C PHE A 17 -2.26 -15.15 5.01
N PRO A 18 -0.92 -15.01 5.10
CA PRO A 18 -0.15 -13.77 4.96
C PRO A 18 0.00 -13.34 3.49
N CYS A 19 -0.16 -12.05 3.19
CA CYS A 19 0.10 -11.48 1.87
C CYS A 19 1.02 -10.26 1.96
N ALA A 20 1.72 -9.98 0.86
CA ALA A 20 2.36 -8.68 0.68
C ALA A 20 1.28 -7.62 0.44
N PHE A 21 1.36 -6.51 1.17
CA PHE A 21 0.43 -5.39 1.03
C PHE A 21 1.18 -4.15 0.55
N GLU A 22 0.74 -3.56 -0.56
CA GLU A 22 1.31 -2.31 -1.06
C GLU A 22 0.78 -1.13 -0.25
N ILE A 23 1.68 -0.31 0.28
CA ILE A 23 1.36 0.93 0.97
C ILE A 23 1.76 2.09 0.06
N LYS A 24 0.85 3.04 -0.14
CA LYS A 24 1.10 4.27 -0.90
C LYS A 24 0.80 5.48 -0.04
N ALA A 25 1.78 6.37 0.11
CA ALA A 25 1.63 7.62 0.84
C ALA A 25 2.02 8.80 -0.05
N MET A 26 1.30 9.93 0.04
CA MET A 26 1.65 11.15 -0.69
C MET A 26 1.58 12.37 0.21
N GLY A 27 2.53 13.28 0.08
CA GLY A 27 2.61 14.49 0.90
C GLY A 27 3.50 15.55 0.28
N ILE A 28 3.71 16.64 1.02
CA ILE A 28 4.59 17.73 0.61
C ILE A 28 6.03 17.19 0.51
N ASP A 29 6.74 17.58 -0.55
CA ASP A 29 8.16 17.26 -0.69
C ASP A 29 9.01 18.23 0.14
N ASP A 30 9.00 18.05 1.45
CA ASP A 30 9.78 18.84 2.42
C ASP A 30 11.12 18.18 2.78
N GLY A 31 11.50 17.13 2.05
CA GLY A 31 12.67 16.29 2.31
C GLY A 31 12.51 15.29 3.45
N ARG A 32 11.49 15.41 4.30
CA ARG A 32 11.28 14.58 5.50
C ARG A 32 10.12 13.61 5.38
N PHE A 33 9.18 13.87 4.46
CA PHE A 33 7.98 13.06 4.31
C PHE A 33 8.26 11.55 4.19
N HIS A 34 9.27 11.15 3.41
CA HIS A 34 9.62 9.73 3.23
C HIS A 34 10.12 9.06 4.51
N GLU A 35 10.87 9.79 5.35
CA GLU A 35 11.38 9.27 6.63
C GLU A 35 10.23 8.99 7.59
N VAL A 36 9.27 9.92 7.68
CA VAL A 36 8.08 9.79 8.53
C VAL A 36 7.22 8.60 8.11
N VAL A 37 7.02 8.40 6.79
CA VAL A 37 6.28 7.23 6.28
C VAL A 37 6.97 5.93 6.69
N ILE A 38 8.29 5.84 6.55
CA ILE A 38 9.06 4.65 6.93
C ILE A 38 9.00 4.41 8.44
N GLU A 39 9.09 5.47 9.26
CA GLU A 39 8.98 5.38 10.72
C GLU A 39 7.64 4.77 11.14
N ILE A 40 6.53 5.22 10.54
CA ILE A 40 5.19 4.67 10.81
C ILE A 40 5.13 3.19 10.40
N ILE A 41 5.59 2.83 9.20
CA ILE A 41 5.54 1.45 8.72
C ILE A 41 6.33 0.51 9.64
N ARG A 42 7.49 0.95 10.13
CA ARG A 42 8.34 0.18 11.07
C ARG A 42 7.67 -0.10 12.41
N GLN A 43 6.66 0.66 12.80
CA GLN A 43 5.86 0.37 14.01
C GLN A 43 4.93 -0.83 13.82
N HIS A 44 4.66 -1.22 12.57
CA HIS A 44 3.70 -2.28 12.22
C HIS A 44 4.35 -3.51 11.56
N CYS A 45 5.60 -3.41 11.12
CA CYS A 45 6.32 -4.49 10.46
C CYS A 45 7.77 -4.54 10.92
N ASP A 46 8.20 -5.71 11.40
CA ASP A 46 9.56 -5.91 11.93
C ASP A 46 10.66 -5.82 10.85
N ALA A 47 10.30 -6.03 9.58
CA ALA A 47 11.26 -6.00 8.46
C ALA A 47 10.70 -5.25 7.26
N ILE A 48 11.45 -4.26 6.77
CA ILE A 48 11.26 -3.65 5.45
C ILE A 48 12.47 -4.04 4.63
N HIS A 49 12.25 -4.72 3.50
CA HIS A 49 13.34 -5.14 2.63
C HIS A 49 13.88 -3.98 1.80
N ASP A 50 15.18 -4.03 1.51
CA ASP A 50 15.81 -3.07 0.61
C ASP A 50 15.13 -3.11 -0.77
N GLY A 51 14.74 -1.93 -1.27
CA GLY A 51 14.03 -1.79 -2.54
C GLY A 51 12.50 -1.91 -2.47
N SER A 52 11.92 -2.20 -1.30
CA SER A 52 10.45 -2.18 -1.12
C SER A 52 9.85 -0.77 -1.08
N VAL A 53 10.69 0.26 -0.91
CA VAL A 53 10.28 1.66 -0.85
C VAL A 53 10.73 2.38 -2.13
N ARG A 54 9.82 3.12 -2.76
CA ARG A 54 10.13 3.91 -3.97
C ARG A 54 9.52 5.29 -3.83
N THR A 55 10.34 6.32 -3.99
CA THR A 55 9.84 7.70 -4.02
C THR A 55 9.69 8.20 -5.45
N ARG A 56 8.67 9.03 -5.69
CA ARG A 56 8.46 9.69 -6.97
C ARG A 56 7.98 11.12 -6.75
N ALA A 57 8.75 12.09 -7.23
CA ALA A 57 8.33 13.48 -7.28
C ALA A 57 7.10 13.66 -8.18
N SER A 58 6.18 14.50 -7.74
CA SER A 58 5.05 14.97 -8.56
C SER A 58 5.54 15.84 -9.72
N SER A 59 4.75 15.93 -10.79
CA SER A 59 5.10 16.73 -11.98
C SER A 59 5.35 18.21 -11.67
N GLY A 60 4.69 18.76 -10.63
CA GLY A 60 4.86 20.14 -10.19
C GLY A 60 5.92 20.33 -9.09
N GLY A 61 6.63 19.28 -8.67
CA GLY A 61 7.69 19.34 -7.65
C GLY A 61 7.24 19.70 -6.22
N LYS A 62 5.96 19.99 -5.99
CA LYS A 62 5.42 20.35 -4.67
C LYS A 62 5.20 19.13 -3.76
N TYR A 63 4.90 17.99 -4.36
CA TYR A 63 4.54 16.77 -3.65
C TYR A 63 5.45 15.60 -4.03
N VAL A 64 5.54 14.64 -3.12
CA VAL A 64 6.22 13.35 -3.31
C VAL A 64 5.27 12.22 -2.98
N SER A 65 5.32 11.14 -3.76
CA SER A 65 4.73 9.85 -3.42
C SER A 65 5.83 8.94 -2.90
N VAL A 66 5.52 8.20 -1.84
CA VAL A 66 6.36 7.16 -1.22
C VAL A 66 5.61 5.84 -1.30
#